data_AF-A0A7S2Z9C2-F1
#
_entry.id   AF-A0A7S2Z9C2-F1
#
_cell.length_a   1.000
_cell.length_b   1.000
_cell.length_c   1.000
_cell.angle_alpha   90.00
_cell.angle_beta   90.00
_cell.angle_gamma   90.00
#
_symmetry.space_group_name_H-M   'P 1'
#
loop_
_entity.id
_entity.type
_entity.pdbx_description
1 polymer ?
#
loop_
_entity_poly.entity_id
_entity_poly.type
_entity_poly.pdbx_seq_one_letter_code
_entity_poly.pdbx_strand_id
1 'polypeptide(L)'
;RILFSTDYVCGPGEKVVLVGEHRTLGQWNPLSGVAMRCVDKEGTIWQASVLLEKGASYEFKFVTVADGGAHVRWQDGSNRLINIPAGVPSQHGFGAHVPWEGISTVSKVQHDAMEIDALESLDSLQQQMGETSLSPAQQALYLGTSLAPTLGDEVLSEDDIVAEANSRAFDSAVSELDGKIEEAQDSVDAKDLASLERDAEVAAASRRVVIAMELMEEHELQKQLSAGGGEGGGGKEGE
;
A
#
# COMPACT_ATOMS: atom_id res chain seq x y z
N ARG A 1 7.02 -0.38 -2.44
CA ARG A 1 5.55 -0.51 -2.37
C ARG A 1 5.03 0.64 -1.52
N ILE A 2 3.96 1.29 -1.97
CA ILE A 2 3.31 2.42 -1.29
C ILE A 2 1.83 2.10 -1.11
N LEU A 3 1.29 2.40 0.07
CA LEU A 3 -0.13 2.29 0.37
C LEU A 3 -0.79 3.65 0.17
N PHE A 4 -1.69 3.77 -0.79
CA PHE A 4 -2.56 4.92 -0.94
C PHE A 4 -3.82 4.72 -0.11
N SER A 5 -4.26 5.78 0.57
CA SER A 5 -5.56 5.83 1.22
C SER A 5 -6.29 7.13 0.89
N THR A 6 -7.61 7.06 0.79
CA THR A 6 -8.49 8.23 0.62
C THR A 6 -9.78 8.03 1.39
N ASP A 7 -10.32 9.11 1.94
CA ASP A 7 -11.69 9.22 2.39
C ASP A 7 -12.57 9.68 1.22
N TYR A 8 -13.58 8.88 0.86
CA TYR A 8 -14.58 9.24 -0.16
C TYR A 8 -15.85 8.39 -0.04
N VAL A 9 -17.01 9.04 -0.11
CA VAL A 9 -18.31 8.37 -0.12
C VAL A 9 -18.73 8.11 -1.56
N CYS A 10 -18.79 6.85 -1.96
CA CYS A 10 -19.22 6.44 -3.30
C CYS A 10 -20.75 6.42 -3.45
N GLY A 11 -21.22 6.71 -4.67
CA GLY A 11 -22.61 6.44 -5.05
C GLY A 11 -22.89 4.94 -5.20
N PRO A 12 -24.17 4.52 -5.33
CA PRO A 12 -24.54 3.12 -5.49
C PRO A 12 -23.85 2.48 -6.72
N GLY A 13 -23.08 1.41 -6.49
CA GLY A 13 -22.37 0.69 -7.56
C GLY A 13 -21.08 1.35 -8.05
N GLU A 14 -20.71 2.52 -7.52
CA GLU A 14 -19.44 3.17 -7.80
C GLU A 14 -18.30 2.50 -7.02
N LYS A 15 -17.11 2.50 -7.62
CA LYS A 15 -15.86 2.06 -6.99
C LYS A 15 -14.78 3.10 -7.21
N VAL A 16 -13.90 3.29 -6.23
CA VAL A 16 -12.73 4.16 -6.39
C VAL A 16 -11.61 3.40 -7.10
N VAL A 17 -11.01 4.05 -8.09
CA VAL A 17 -9.85 3.57 -8.85
C VAL A 17 -8.77 4.64 -8.81
N LEU A 18 -7.54 4.20 -8.59
CA LEU A 18 -6.35 5.03 -8.64
C LEU A 18 -5.71 4.92 -10.03
N VAL A 19 -5.58 6.04 -10.73
CA VAL A 19 -4.95 6.14 -12.05
C VAL A 19 -3.78 7.11 -12.04
N GLY A 20 -2.89 7.03 -13.03
CA GLY A 20 -1.75 7.93 -13.13
C GLY A 20 -0.91 7.67 -14.36
N GLU A 21 0.19 8.41 -14.49
CA GLU A 21 1.07 8.34 -15.67
C GLU A 21 1.84 7.03 -15.77
N HIS A 22 2.16 6.43 -14.62
CA HIS A 22 2.98 5.22 -14.55
C HIS A 22 2.22 3.99 -15.05
N ARG A 23 2.94 3.01 -15.60
CA ARG A 23 2.35 1.77 -16.15
C ARG A 23 1.53 1.01 -15.12
N THR A 24 2.00 0.95 -13.87
CA THR A 24 1.27 0.27 -12.78
C THR A 24 0.02 1.03 -12.34
N LEU A 25 -0.14 2.29 -12.75
CA LEU A 25 -1.31 3.14 -12.52
C LEU A 25 -2.20 3.26 -13.77
N GLY A 26 -1.97 2.42 -14.78
CA GLY A 26 -2.85 2.33 -15.95
C GLY A 26 -2.69 3.43 -17.01
N GLN A 27 -1.65 4.27 -16.94
CA GLN A 27 -1.38 5.32 -17.93
C GLN A 27 -2.61 6.21 -18.23
N TRP A 28 -3.24 6.72 -17.17
CA TRP A 28 -4.46 7.54 -17.22
C TRP A 28 -5.71 6.85 -17.78
N ASN A 29 -5.71 5.52 -17.93
CA ASN A 29 -6.90 4.76 -18.31
C ASN A 29 -7.67 4.28 -17.05
N PRO A 30 -8.91 4.75 -16.80
CA PRO A 30 -9.75 4.32 -15.68
C PRO A 30 -10.01 2.81 -15.62
N LEU A 31 -10.00 2.13 -16.77
CA LEU A 31 -10.22 0.68 -16.86
C LEU A 31 -8.95 -0.14 -16.58
N SER A 32 -7.78 0.49 -16.62
CA SER A 32 -6.49 -0.14 -16.35
C SER A 32 -5.83 0.38 -15.08
N GLY A 33 -6.53 1.23 -14.32
CA GLY A 33 -6.08 1.73 -13.03
C GLY A 33 -6.14 0.68 -11.93
N VAL A 34 -5.61 1.03 -10.77
CA VAL A 34 -5.61 0.16 -9.59
C VAL A 34 -6.94 0.32 -8.85
N ALA A 35 -7.75 -0.73 -8.83
CA ALA A 35 -8.99 -0.73 -8.04
C ALA A 35 -8.66 -0.61 -6.54
N MET A 36 -9.29 0.35 -5.85
CA MET A 36 -9.12 0.50 -4.42
C MET A 36 -10.12 -0.38 -3.67
N ARG A 37 -9.69 -0.88 -2.51
CA ARG A 37 -10.50 -1.67 -1.60
C ARG A 37 -11.09 -0.76 -0.52
N CYS A 38 -12.39 -0.89 -0.28
CA CYS A 38 -13.03 -0.31 0.90
C CYS A 38 -12.65 -1.12 2.15
N VAL A 39 -12.10 -0.47 3.17
CA VAL A 39 -11.59 -1.15 4.38
C VAL A 39 -12.46 -0.96 5.62
N ASP A 40 -13.32 0.06 5.62
CA ASP A 40 -14.29 0.33 6.67
C ASP A 40 -15.66 -0.26 6.32
N LYS A 41 -16.52 -0.41 7.34
CA LYS A 41 -17.88 -0.94 7.16
C LYS A 41 -18.82 0.11 6.56
N GLU A 42 -18.48 1.37 6.76
CA GLU A 42 -19.26 2.54 6.39
C GLU A 42 -19.10 2.90 4.90
N GLY A 43 -18.12 2.35 4.19
CA GLY A 43 -17.97 2.58 2.76
C GLY A 43 -17.16 3.83 2.41
N THR A 44 -16.36 4.35 3.33
CA THR A 44 -15.79 5.70 3.24
C THR A 44 -14.28 5.71 3.11
N ILE A 45 -13.57 4.68 3.55
CA ILE A 45 -12.11 4.61 3.53
C ILE A 45 -11.68 3.60 2.48
N TRP A 46 -10.93 4.08 1.50
CA TRP A 46 -10.44 3.30 0.38
C TRP A 46 -8.93 3.17 0.43
N GLN A 47 -8.40 2.00 0.12
CA GLN A 47 -6.97 1.72 0.14
C GLN A 47 -6.50 0.93 -1.09
N ALA A 48 -5.28 1.21 -1.55
CA ALA A 48 -4.62 0.44 -2.60
C ALA A 48 -3.10 0.40 -2.41
N SER A 49 -2.52 -0.78 -2.58
CA SER A 49 -1.09 -1.02 -2.51
C SER A 49 -0.50 -1.01 -3.93
N VAL A 50 0.48 -0.14 -4.18
CA VAL A 50 1.08 0.02 -5.52
C VAL A 50 2.60 -0.15 -5.46
N LEU A 51 3.16 -0.82 -6.48
CA LEU A 51 4.60 -0.87 -6.70
C LEU A 51 5.02 0.29 -7.62
N LEU A 52 5.78 1.22 -7.05
CA LEU A 52 6.37 2.37 -7.73
C LEU A 52 7.86 2.45 -7.35
N GLU A 53 8.69 2.93 -8.27
CA GLU A 53 10.13 3.06 -8.04
C GLU A 53 10.40 4.18 -7.04
N LYS A 54 11.36 3.95 -6.14
CA LYS A 54 11.80 4.93 -5.15
C LYS A 54 12.73 5.96 -5.78
N GLY A 55 12.77 7.16 -5.22
CA GLY A 55 13.58 8.27 -5.74
C GLY A 55 12.95 9.03 -6.91
N ALA A 56 11.69 8.75 -7.24
CA ALA A 56 10.97 9.35 -8.35
C ALA A 56 9.68 10.04 -7.89
N SER A 57 9.17 10.90 -8.76
CA SER A 57 7.87 11.54 -8.63
C SER A 57 6.92 11.02 -9.69
N TYR A 58 5.65 10.88 -9.31
CA TYR A 58 4.60 10.38 -10.20
C TYR A 58 3.35 11.24 -10.10
N GLU A 59 2.73 11.50 -11.25
CA GLU A 59 1.38 12.04 -11.31
C GLU A 59 0.32 10.96 -11.21
N PHE A 60 -0.73 11.25 -10.43
CA PHE A 60 -1.85 10.35 -10.21
C PHE A 60 -3.14 11.11 -9.92
N LYS A 61 -4.25 10.39 -9.93
CA LYS A 61 -5.58 10.90 -9.60
C LYS A 61 -6.52 9.78 -9.18
N PHE A 62 -7.51 10.12 -8.36
CA PHE A 62 -8.62 9.20 -8.09
C PHE A 62 -9.74 9.40 -9.12
N VAL A 63 -10.38 8.30 -9.49
CA VAL A 63 -11.58 8.29 -10.30
C VAL A 63 -12.61 7.36 -9.67
N THR A 64 -13.89 7.69 -9.75
CA THR A 64 -14.93 6.69 -9.52
C THR A 64 -15.39 6.10 -10.82
N VAL A 65 -15.60 4.79 -10.81
CA VAL A 65 -16.08 4.03 -11.96
C VAL A 65 -17.35 3.27 -11.56
N ALA A 66 -18.38 3.36 -12.38
CA ALA A 66 -19.62 2.58 -12.25
C ALA A 66 -19.92 1.83 -13.55
N ASP A 67 -20.81 0.84 -13.46
CA ASP A 67 -21.35 0.09 -14.60
C ASP A 67 -20.27 -0.45 -15.55
N GLY A 68 -19.21 -1.02 -14.97
CA GLY A 68 -18.11 -1.63 -15.72
C GLY A 68 -17.27 -0.64 -16.55
N GLY A 69 -17.36 0.67 -16.28
CA GLY A 69 -16.64 1.69 -17.05
C GLY A 69 -17.52 2.69 -17.78
N ALA A 70 -18.82 2.45 -17.86
CA ALA A 70 -19.73 3.33 -18.60
C ALA A 70 -19.83 4.74 -17.98
N HIS A 71 -19.63 4.83 -16.66
CA HIS A 71 -19.62 6.09 -15.94
C HIS A 71 -18.30 6.25 -15.20
N VAL A 72 -17.55 7.30 -15.56
CA VAL A 72 -16.29 7.67 -14.91
C VAL A 72 -16.39 9.10 -14.41
N ARG A 73 -16.19 9.31 -13.12
CA ARG A 73 -16.04 10.66 -12.51
C ARG A 73 -14.60 10.82 -12.08
N TRP A 74 -13.97 11.90 -12.51
CA TRP A 74 -12.62 12.24 -12.07
C TRP A 74 -12.69 13.06 -10.80
N GLN A 75 -11.70 12.89 -9.92
CA GLN A 75 -11.46 13.83 -8.83
C GLN A 75 -11.37 15.27 -9.37
N ASP A 76 -11.78 16.25 -8.59
CA ASP A 76 -11.72 17.64 -9.01
C ASP A 76 -10.30 18.22 -8.93
N GLY A 77 -10.05 19.27 -9.71
CA GLY A 77 -8.76 19.98 -9.72
C GLY A 77 -7.66 19.32 -10.56
N SER A 78 -6.42 19.79 -10.36
CA SER A 78 -5.23 19.32 -11.07
C SER A 78 -4.84 17.89 -10.68
N ASN A 79 -4.00 17.27 -11.50
CA ASN A 79 -3.35 16.00 -11.15
C ASN A 79 -2.58 16.14 -9.84
N ARG A 80 -2.59 15.08 -9.03
CA ARG A 80 -1.83 15.02 -7.80
C ARG A 80 -0.43 14.49 -8.08
N LEU A 81 0.53 14.98 -7.32
CA LEU A 81 1.92 14.54 -7.40
C LEU A 81 2.28 13.78 -6.12
N ILE A 82 2.90 12.61 -6.26
CA ILE A 82 3.53 11.90 -5.16
C ILE A 82 5.03 11.85 -5.38
N ASN A 83 5.81 12.12 -4.34
CA ASN A 83 7.26 11.89 -4.33
C ASN A 83 7.55 10.69 -3.42
N ILE A 84 8.28 9.71 -3.95
CA ILE A 84 8.68 8.52 -3.20
C ILE A 84 10.17 8.68 -2.84
N PRO A 85 10.53 8.87 -1.56
CA PRO A 85 11.93 9.05 -1.20
C PRO A 85 12.75 7.78 -1.47
N ALA A 86 14.00 7.94 -1.91
CA ALA A 86 14.90 6.81 -2.19
C ALA A 86 15.20 5.95 -0.95
N GLY A 87 15.34 6.59 0.22
CA GLY A 87 15.75 5.96 1.48
C GLY A 87 14.65 5.24 2.25
N VAL A 88 13.45 5.03 1.69
CA VAL A 88 12.40 4.29 2.40
C VAL A 88 12.72 2.79 2.37
N PRO A 89 12.86 2.10 3.52
CA PRO A 89 13.13 0.65 3.53
C PRO A 89 12.03 -0.12 2.79
N SER A 90 12.39 -1.09 1.96
CA SER A 90 11.41 -1.94 1.24
C SER A 90 10.49 -2.70 2.19
N GLN A 91 10.94 -2.92 3.42
CA GLN A 91 10.24 -3.70 4.44
C GLN A 91 9.32 -2.86 5.33
N HIS A 92 9.39 -1.53 5.27
CA HIS A 92 8.56 -0.65 6.09
C HIS A 92 7.58 0.05 5.15
N GLY A 93 6.28 -0.12 5.40
CA GLY A 93 5.25 0.45 4.56
C GLY A 93 5.44 1.96 4.39
N PHE A 94 5.42 2.44 3.15
CA PHE A 94 5.31 3.86 2.86
C PHE A 94 3.84 4.15 2.58
N GLY A 95 3.24 5.11 3.26
CA GLY A 95 1.82 5.43 3.11
C GLY A 95 1.63 6.85 2.64
N ALA A 96 0.64 7.04 1.77
CA ALA A 96 0.13 8.35 1.40
C ALA A 96 -1.37 8.39 1.68
N HIS A 97 -1.77 9.19 2.66
CA HIS A 97 -3.17 9.55 2.82
C HIS A 97 -3.45 10.78 1.94
N VAL A 98 -4.32 10.59 0.97
CA VAL A 98 -4.65 11.58 -0.05
C VAL A 98 -6.14 11.78 0.03
N PRO A 99 -6.62 12.85 0.69
CA PRO A 99 -8.06 13.10 0.75
C PRO A 99 -8.61 13.42 -0.65
N TRP A 100 -9.91 13.22 -0.86
CA TRP A 100 -10.55 13.51 -2.15
C TRP A 100 -10.37 14.99 -2.54
N GLU A 101 -10.39 15.89 -1.56
CA GLU A 101 -10.04 17.29 -1.71
C GLU A 101 -9.05 17.70 -0.62
N GLY A 102 -8.18 18.66 -0.91
CA GLY A 102 -7.19 19.17 0.05
C GLY A 102 -5.80 18.52 -0.04
N ILE A 103 -5.04 18.61 1.04
CA ILE A 103 -3.60 18.36 1.07
C ILE A 103 -3.30 16.88 1.37
N SER A 104 -2.39 16.30 0.60
CA SER A 104 -1.90 14.94 0.80
C SER A 104 -0.88 14.88 1.94
N THR A 105 -1.00 13.87 2.80
CA THR A 105 -0.04 13.58 3.87
C THR A 105 0.67 12.26 3.59
N VAL A 106 1.99 12.24 3.77
CA VAL A 106 2.81 11.03 3.62
C VAL A 106 3.39 10.64 4.97
N SER A 107 3.36 9.34 5.26
CA SER A 107 3.83 8.80 6.53
C SER A 107 4.55 7.46 6.34
N LYS A 108 5.45 7.13 7.28
CA LYS A 108 5.89 5.74 7.44
C LYS A 108 4.73 4.99 8.08
N VAL A 109 4.30 3.93 7.42
CA VAL A 109 3.23 3.06 7.91
C VAL A 109 3.88 2.00 8.79
N GLN A 110 3.55 2.02 10.09
CA GLN A 110 3.88 0.91 10.98
C GLN A 110 3.27 -0.39 10.44
N HIS A 111 3.99 -1.50 10.65
CA HIS A 111 3.79 -2.84 10.09
C HIS A 111 2.33 -3.36 10.02
N ASP A 112 1.41 -2.82 10.81
CA ASP A 112 0.05 -3.34 10.99
C ASP A 112 -0.89 -3.08 9.80
N ALA A 113 -0.60 -2.15 8.89
CA ALA A 113 -1.50 -1.87 7.76
C ALA A 113 -1.20 -2.71 6.48
N MET A 114 -0.21 -3.61 6.51
CA MET A 114 0.11 -4.49 5.37
C MET A 114 -0.64 -5.84 5.40
N GLU A 115 -1.53 -6.08 6.38
CA GLU A 115 -2.34 -7.31 6.44
C GLU A 115 -3.18 -7.56 5.18
N ILE A 116 -3.49 -6.52 4.39
CA ILE A 116 -4.29 -6.62 3.17
C ILE A 116 -3.62 -7.50 2.09
N ASP A 117 -2.29 -7.40 1.92
CA ASP A 117 -1.54 -8.19 0.92
C ASP A 117 -1.32 -9.66 1.37
N ALA A 118 -1.17 -9.89 2.68
CA ALA A 118 -1.03 -11.23 3.24
C ALA A 118 -2.34 -12.03 3.13
N LEU A 119 -3.48 -11.35 3.33
CA LEU A 119 -4.80 -11.96 3.20
C LEU A 119 -5.18 -12.27 1.74
N GLU A 120 -4.77 -11.45 0.76
CA GLU A 120 -4.94 -11.79 -0.67
C GLU A 120 -4.09 -12.99 -1.10
N SER A 121 -2.86 -13.09 -0.59
CA SER A 121 -2.01 -14.27 -0.85
C SER A 121 -2.60 -15.53 -0.22
N LEU A 122 -3.21 -15.43 0.97
CA LEU A 122 -3.88 -16.56 1.62
C LEU A 122 -5.19 -16.98 0.92
N ASP A 123 -6.03 -16.04 0.50
CA ASP A 123 -7.28 -16.35 -0.22
C ASP A 123 -7.01 -16.94 -1.62
N SER A 124 -5.99 -16.40 -2.31
CA SER A 124 -5.52 -16.96 -3.59
C SER A 124 -4.96 -18.37 -3.43
N LEU A 125 -4.19 -18.62 -2.36
CA LEU A 125 -3.69 -19.97 -2.03
C LEU A 125 -4.84 -20.92 -1.62
N GLN A 126 -5.85 -20.45 -0.89
CA GLN A 126 -7.02 -21.24 -0.50
C GLN A 126 -7.91 -21.60 -1.70
N GLN A 127 -8.11 -20.68 -2.64
CA GLN A 127 -8.81 -20.97 -3.91
C GLN A 127 -8.04 -21.99 -4.74
N GLN A 128 -6.71 -21.87 -4.81
CA GLN A 128 -5.86 -22.80 -5.56
C GLN A 128 -5.81 -24.21 -4.92
N MET A 129 -5.90 -24.32 -3.59
CA MET A 129 -6.03 -25.61 -2.91
C MET A 129 -7.46 -26.20 -2.97
N GLY A 130 -8.50 -25.37 -3.14
CA GLY A 130 -9.90 -25.79 -3.23
C GLY A 130 -10.28 -26.51 -4.53
N GLU A 131 -9.52 -26.31 -5.61
CA GLU A 131 -9.80 -26.92 -6.93
C GLU A 131 -9.22 -28.33 -7.11
N THR A 132 -8.51 -28.88 -6.12
CA THR A 132 -7.99 -30.28 -6.16
C THR A 132 -8.89 -31.28 -5.44
N SER A 133 -10.20 -31.03 -5.41
CA SER A 133 -11.18 -31.98 -4.86
C SER A 133 -11.52 -33.05 -5.91
N LEU A 134 -10.73 -34.12 -5.94
CA LEU A 134 -11.05 -35.32 -6.72
C LEU A 134 -12.42 -35.88 -6.29
N SER A 135 -13.27 -36.19 -7.27
CA SER A 135 -14.64 -36.65 -7.02
C SER A 135 -14.67 -37.98 -6.22
N PRO A 136 -15.75 -38.27 -5.47
CA PRO A 136 -15.88 -39.52 -4.71
C PRO A 136 -15.70 -40.80 -5.55
N ALA A 137 -15.97 -40.74 -6.87
CA ALA A 137 -15.78 -41.85 -7.79
C ALA A 137 -14.30 -42.12 -8.12
N GLN A 138 -13.44 -41.09 -8.06
CA GLN A 138 -11.99 -41.21 -8.27
C GLN A 138 -11.28 -41.75 -7.01
N GLN A 139 -11.82 -41.50 -5.82
CA GLN A 139 -11.28 -41.99 -4.55
C GLN A 139 -11.48 -43.50 -4.37
N ALA A 140 -12.54 -44.08 -4.94
CA ALA A 140 -12.85 -45.51 -4.84
C ALA A 140 -11.95 -46.41 -5.71
N LEU A 141 -11.33 -45.88 -6.78
CA LEU A 141 -10.43 -46.64 -7.64
C LEU A 141 -9.03 -46.83 -7.03
N TYR A 142 -8.67 -46.04 -6.02
CA TYR A 142 -7.33 -46.02 -5.44
C TYR A 142 -7.15 -46.98 -4.25
N LEU A 143 -8.23 -47.48 -3.65
CA LEU A 143 -8.15 -48.42 -2.50
C LEU A 143 -8.27 -49.90 -2.89
N GLY A 144 -8.30 -50.21 -4.19
CA GLY A 144 -8.84 -51.48 -4.69
C GLY A 144 -7.88 -52.46 -5.33
N THR A 145 -6.57 -52.47 -5.06
CA THR A 145 -5.72 -53.65 -5.36
C THR A 145 -4.37 -53.55 -4.66
N SER A 146 -4.22 -54.23 -3.53
CA SER A 146 -2.92 -54.59 -2.94
C SER A 146 -2.98 -56.05 -2.52
N LEU A 147 -2.15 -56.89 -3.14
CA LEU A 147 -1.26 -57.91 -2.52
C LEU A 147 -0.81 -58.99 -3.54
N ALA A 148 0.32 -58.69 -4.18
CA ALA A 148 1.53 -59.52 -4.47
C ALA A 148 1.46 -60.85 -5.27
N PRO A 149 2.61 -61.43 -5.70
CA PRO A 149 3.89 -60.86 -6.17
C PRO A 149 4.38 -61.49 -7.51
N THR A 150 5.39 -60.93 -8.17
CA THR A 150 6.65 -61.62 -8.58
C THR A 150 7.44 -60.88 -9.67
N LEU A 151 8.76 -60.77 -9.41
CA LEU A 151 9.88 -60.82 -10.35
C LEU A 151 10.07 -59.69 -11.38
N GLY A 152 11.12 -58.89 -11.14
CA GLY A 152 12.09 -58.53 -12.16
C GLY A 152 12.02 -57.10 -12.70
N ASP A 153 13.11 -56.39 -12.44
CA ASP A 153 13.74 -55.34 -13.25
C ASP A 153 13.66 -53.91 -12.71
N GLU A 154 14.84 -53.32 -12.57
CA GLU A 154 15.16 -52.10 -11.84
C GLU A 154 15.03 -50.90 -12.80
N VAL A 155 13.94 -50.14 -12.67
CA VAL A 155 13.76 -48.84 -13.34
C VAL A 155 13.28 -47.84 -12.29
N LEU A 156 14.10 -46.84 -11.99
CA LEU A 156 13.77 -45.72 -11.11
C LEU A 156 12.62 -44.91 -11.73
N SER A 157 11.53 -44.72 -10.98
CA SER A 157 10.34 -44.00 -11.42
C SER A 157 10.60 -42.50 -11.61
N GLU A 158 10.05 -41.93 -12.68
CA GLU A 158 10.17 -40.49 -13.04
C GLU A 158 9.73 -39.54 -11.91
N ASP A 159 8.84 -39.98 -11.02
CA ASP A 159 8.34 -39.21 -9.88
C ASP A 159 9.40 -38.94 -8.79
N ASP A 160 10.35 -39.86 -8.57
CA ASP A 160 11.44 -39.66 -7.61
C ASP A 160 12.49 -38.66 -8.15
N ILE A 161 12.67 -38.61 -9.47
CA ILE A 161 13.62 -37.70 -10.14
C ILE A 161 13.12 -36.25 -10.02
N VAL A 162 11.80 -36.05 -10.17
CA VAL A 162 11.17 -34.73 -10.08
C VAL A 162 11.14 -34.21 -8.63
N ALA A 163 10.90 -35.09 -7.66
CA ALA A 163 10.95 -34.74 -6.24
C ALA A 163 12.36 -34.31 -5.80
N GLU A 164 13.39 -35.04 -6.19
CA GLU A 164 14.77 -34.71 -5.82
C GLU A 164 15.30 -33.47 -6.58
N ALA A 165 14.89 -33.27 -7.82
CA ALA A 165 15.22 -32.05 -8.58
C ALA A 165 14.60 -30.79 -7.95
N ASN A 166 13.34 -30.87 -7.49
CA ASN A 166 12.68 -29.76 -6.82
C ASN A 166 13.31 -29.45 -5.45
N SER A 167 13.70 -30.47 -4.68
CA SER A 167 14.39 -30.27 -3.41
C SER A 167 15.73 -29.57 -3.60
N ARG A 168 16.53 -30.00 -4.59
CA ARG A 168 17.83 -29.36 -4.88
C ARG A 168 17.69 -27.93 -5.40
N ALA A 169 16.67 -27.65 -6.21
CA ALA A 169 16.39 -26.30 -6.68
C ALA A 169 15.99 -25.37 -5.53
N PHE A 170 15.21 -25.87 -4.57
CA PHE A 170 14.83 -25.11 -3.38
C PHE A 170 16.04 -24.82 -2.48
N ASP A 171 16.87 -25.83 -2.17
CA ASP A 171 18.06 -25.65 -1.32
C ASP A 171 19.07 -24.69 -1.96
N SER A 172 19.23 -24.74 -3.29
CA SER A 172 20.10 -23.81 -4.02
C SER A 172 19.58 -22.36 -3.96
N ALA A 173 18.26 -22.16 -4.07
CA ALA A 173 17.66 -20.83 -4.01
C ALA A 173 17.77 -20.24 -2.60
N VAL A 174 17.60 -21.06 -1.56
CA VAL A 174 17.78 -20.64 -0.16
C VAL A 174 19.23 -20.23 0.11
N SER A 175 20.20 -21.03 -0.35
CA SER A 175 21.62 -20.69 -0.17
C SER A 175 22.04 -19.41 -0.92
N GLU A 176 21.46 -19.13 -2.10
CA GLU A 176 21.73 -17.89 -2.83
C GLU A 176 21.13 -16.67 -2.12
N LEU A 177 19.99 -16.85 -1.45
CA LEU A 177 19.35 -15.78 -0.69
C LEU A 177 20.14 -15.44 0.58
N ASP A 178 20.62 -16.44 1.31
CA ASP A 178 21.43 -16.24 2.52
C ASP A 178 22.73 -15.48 2.21
N GLY A 179 23.41 -15.82 1.11
CA GLY A 179 24.60 -15.08 0.67
C GLY A 179 24.34 -13.61 0.35
N LYS A 180 23.19 -13.30 -0.28
CA LYS A 180 22.80 -11.90 -0.58
C LYS A 180 22.43 -11.10 0.67
N ILE A 181 21.92 -11.77 1.71
CA ILE A 181 21.61 -11.13 2.99
C ILE A 181 22.89 -10.76 3.72
N GLU A 182 23.89 -11.65 3.73
CA GLU A 182 25.19 -11.40 4.36
C GLU A 182 25.94 -10.25 3.67
N GLU A 183 25.95 -10.23 2.33
CA GLU A 183 26.55 -9.13 1.54
C GLU A 183 25.85 -7.78 1.75
N ALA A 184 24.52 -7.78 1.93
CA ALA A 184 23.76 -6.57 2.21
C ALA A 184 23.91 -6.06 3.66
N GLN A 185 24.28 -6.94 4.61
CA GLN A 185 24.53 -6.55 6.00
C GLN A 185 25.91 -5.90 6.16
N ASP A 186 26.91 -6.37 5.41
CA ASP A 186 28.25 -5.77 5.40
C ASP A 186 28.32 -4.41 4.68
N SER A 187 27.35 -4.08 3.81
CA SER A 187 27.32 -2.82 3.08
C SER A 187 26.65 -1.65 3.83
N VAL A 188 26.09 -1.87 5.03
CA VAL A 188 25.44 -0.81 5.83
C VAL A 188 26.43 -0.26 6.84
N ASP A 189 27.20 0.75 6.42
CA ASP A 189 28.14 1.46 7.30
C ASP A 189 27.38 2.13 8.46
N ALA A 190 27.67 1.73 9.69
CA ALA A 190 27.07 2.29 10.92
C ALA A 190 27.23 3.82 11.06
N LYS A 191 28.13 4.42 10.27
CA LYS A 191 28.39 5.86 10.19
C LYS A 191 27.29 6.63 9.45
N ASP A 192 26.64 6.01 8.47
CA ASP A 192 25.57 6.64 7.69
C ASP A 192 24.25 6.70 8.47
N LEU A 193 24.00 5.69 9.33
CA LEU A 193 22.81 5.64 10.18
C LEU A 193 22.80 6.79 11.22
N ALA A 194 23.95 7.07 11.84
CA ALA A 194 24.10 8.14 12.83
C ALA A 194 24.06 9.55 12.21
N SER A 195 24.46 9.68 10.95
CA SER A 195 24.31 10.95 10.20
C SER A 195 22.85 11.20 9.85
N LEU A 196 22.13 10.17 9.40
CA LEU A 196 20.72 10.28 9.04
C LEU A 196 19.82 10.58 10.26
N GLU A 197 20.17 10.04 11.43
CA GLU A 197 19.46 10.33 12.68
C GLU A 197 19.64 11.79 13.12
N ARG A 198 20.88 12.33 13.02
CA ARG A 198 21.15 13.75 13.27
C ARG A 198 20.39 14.66 12.30
N ASP A 199 20.36 14.33 11.02
CA ASP A 199 19.67 15.13 10.01
C ASP A 199 18.14 15.09 10.21
N ALA A 200 17.59 13.94 10.61
CA ALA A 200 16.18 13.80 10.96
C ALA A 200 15.81 14.63 12.21
N GLU A 201 16.68 14.67 13.22
CA GLU A 201 16.48 15.46 14.43
C GLU A 201 16.53 16.97 14.14
N VAL A 202 17.49 17.41 13.30
CA VAL A 202 17.57 18.80 12.84
C VAL A 202 16.31 19.19 12.05
N ALA A 203 15.86 18.34 11.12
CA ALA A 203 14.64 18.60 10.35
C ALA A 203 13.38 18.62 11.23
N ALA A 204 13.31 17.78 12.26
CA ALA A 204 12.22 17.78 13.24
C ALA A 204 12.23 19.05 14.10
N ALA A 205 13.41 19.51 14.53
CA ALA A 205 13.57 20.75 15.28
C ALA A 205 13.14 21.97 14.45
N SER A 206 13.54 22.05 13.18
CA SER A 206 13.13 23.14 12.28
C SER A 206 11.60 23.21 12.10
N ARG A 207 10.94 22.06 11.92
CA ARG A 207 9.47 22.02 11.81
C ARG A 207 8.76 22.48 13.09
N ARG A 208 9.28 22.12 14.27
CA ARG A 208 8.71 22.59 15.55
C ARG A 208 8.80 24.11 15.71
N VAL A 209 9.89 24.72 15.24
CA VAL A 209 10.04 26.18 15.25
C VAL A 209 9.03 26.85 14.32
N VAL A 210 8.85 26.33 13.11
CA VAL A 210 7.87 26.88 12.14
C VAL A 210 6.46 26.80 12.70
N ILE A 211 6.05 25.63 13.23
CA ILE A 211 4.72 25.46 13.84
C ILE A 211 4.54 26.41 15.03
N ALA A 212 5.56 26.60 15.86
CA ALA A 212 5.48 27.54 16.98
C ALA A 212 5.34 29.00 16.53
N MET A 213 5.96 29.38 15.42
CA MET A 213 5.81 30.71 14.82
C MET A 213 4.41 30.92 14.24
N GLU A 214 3.88 29.94 13.51
CA GLU A 214 2.51 29.97 12.96
C GLU A 214 1.46 30.07 14.08
N LEU A 215 1.63 29.31 15.17
CA LEU A 215 0.74 29.38 16.34
C LEU A 215 0.81 30.72 17.08
N MET A 216 1.99 31.35 17.14
CA MET A 216 2.14 32.69 17.73
C MET A 216 1.43 33.76 16.87
N GLU A 217 1.53 33.66 15.55
CA GLU A 217 0.84 34.57 14.62
C GLU A 217 -0.69 34.42 14.71
N GLU A 218 -1.19 33.19 14.81
CA GLU A 218 -2.62 32.93 15.00
C GLU A 218 -3.14 33.51 16.34
N HIS A 219 -2.37 33.39 17.42
CA HIS A 219 -2.74 33.97 18.71
C HIS A 219 -2.72 35.51 18.70
N GLU A 220 -1.80 36.13 17.96
CA GLU A 220 -1.76 37.58 17.75
C GLU A 220 -3.01 38.06 16.98
N LEU A 221 -3.40 37.33 15.93
CA LEU A 221 -4.61 37.61 15.14
C LEU A 221 -5.89 37.46 15.97
N GLN A 222 -6.00 36.41 16.79
CA GLN A 222 -7.13 36.22 17.69
C GLN A 222 -7.27 37.36 18.72
N LYS A 223 -6.15 37.87 19.24
CA LYS A 223 -6.12 39.00 20.17
C LYS A 223 -6.56 40.31 19.51
N GLN A 224 -6.21 40.54 18.25
CA GLN A 224 -6.68 41.71 17.49
C GLN A 224 -8.19 41.64 17.20
N LEU A 225 -8.71 40.45 16.90
CA LEU A 225 -10.14 40.23 16.71
C LEU A 225 -10.95 40.42 18.00
N SER A 226 -10.42 39.99 19.16
CA SER A 226 -11.09 40.21 20.44
C SER A 226 -11.05 41.66 20.91
N ALA A 227 -10.06 42.45 20.48
CA ALA A 227 -9.94 43.87 20.82
C ALA A 227 -10.83 44.79 19.96
N GLY A 228 -11.24 44.35 18.76
CA GLY A 228 -12.07 45.14 17.83
C GLY A 228 -13.59 45.11 18.08
N GLY A 229 -14.07 44.28 19.02
CA GLY A 229 -15.52 44.09 19.27
C GLY A 229 -16.16 45.05 20.28
N GLY A 230 -15.47 46.10 20.72
CA GLY A 230 -15.80 46.88 21.91
C GLY A 230 -16.08 48.37 21.72
N GLU A 231 -16.52 48.85 20.55
CA GLU A 231 -16.99 50.25 20.41
C GLU A 231 -18.26 50.30 19.53
N GLY A 232 -19.41 50.18 20.17
CA GLY A 232 -20.70 50.25 19.49
C GLY A 232 -21.88 50.26 20.43
N GLY A 233 -21.87 51.14 21.43
CA GLY A 233 -23.03 51.27 22.33
C GLY A 233 -22.86 52.30 23.43
N GLY A 234 -23.11 53.58 23.13
CA GLY A 234 -23.26 54.61 24.15
C GLY A 234 -23.56 56.02 23.61
N GLY A 235 -24.73 56.57 24.00
CA GLY A 235 -25.14 57.98 23.82
C GLY A 235 -26.09 58.17 22.62
N LYS A 236 -27.42 58.27 22.72
CA LYS A 236 -28.34 59.09 23.55
C LYS A 236 -28.35 60.59 23.19
N GLU A 237 -29.56 61.08 22.88
CA GLU A 237 -30.14 62.44 23.04
C GLU A 237 -30.42 63.32 21.80
N GLY A 238 -31.64 63.92 21.83
CA GLY A 238 -32.17 65.02 21.00
C GLY A 238 -32.99 64.53 19.79
N GLU A 239 -34.29 64.79 19.64
CA GLU A 239 -35.20 65.84 20.12
C GLU A 239 -36.65 65.32 20.02
#